data_AF-A0A0B2VBN8-F1
#
_entry.id   AF-A0A0B2VBN8-F1
#
_cell.length_a   1.000
_cell.length_b   1.000
_cell.length_c   1.000
_cell.angle_alpha   90.00
_cell.angle_beta   90.00
_cell.angle_gamma   90.00
#
_symmetry.space_group_name_H-M   'P 1'
#
loop_
_entity.id
_entity.type
_entity.pdbx_description
1 polymer ?
#
loop_
_entity_poly.entity_id
_entity_poly.type
_entity_poly.pdbx_seq_one_letter_code
_entity_poly.pdbx_strand_id
1 'polypeptide(L)'
;MSFVEVAPNSDFPIQNLPYGIFSTSSNPKKRIGVAIGDYILDLSLVKHFFSGPNLCTKQYVFEQETLNEFMKLPKAAWREARSVLQSLLSADDKRLRDNAELRSKALVARKDATMHLPADIGDYTDFFSSIHHANNCGVLFLGGSDQLWPNWRQLPVAYHGRASSVVPSGTEIRRPWGQTKADDVAEPAFGASKCVDFELEMAFFVGGPPTKLGETIPIEEASERIFGMVLMNDWSARDIQKWESVPLGPFLGKSFGTTISPWVITMDALAPFIIDNMKQDPSPLPYLKHDDAYNFDIYLEVTIKPEGSDVDHVVCRSNFKYMYWTIKQQLVHHTCNGCNIRAGDLMGSGTISGPEESSFGSMLELSWNGMKTVAVGDQTRKFINDNDEVTLRGWCEGHGYRIGFGECRGKLTLVGTMASAFIENQFQFAEMNIQHKGNADKTLALVRRAVRMGYDCVVINTDIGDINQSIEDVLQESSNEEPPKKKKKKGKRENIIPDPVQIDVSKVNTADLEVAGKKFRLYRLVIDKSLRNAKKALLRAESRKTLKGAMVVTSAEDIPSHLVNRKSELERLMSVPEFRAQLEVVEGPSKDSEEPSKDVDK
;
A
#
# COMPACT_ATOMS: atom_id res chain seq x y z
N MET A 1 33.19 29.67 2.71
CA MET A 1 32.33 29.42 3.89
C MET A 1 31.13 30.36 3.82
N SER A 2 30.00 30.01 4.43
CA SER A 2 28.83 30.89 4.50
C SER A 2 28.90 31.84 5.70
N PHE A 3 28.19 32.98 5.66
CA PHE A 3 27.92 33.75 6.89
C PHE A 3 26.84 33.10 7.77
N VAL A 4 26.03 32.20 7.21
CA VAL A 4 25.13 31.35 7.98
C VAL A 4 25.99 30.27 8.62
N GLU A 5 25.83 30.06 9.92
CA GLU A 5 26.54 29.00 10.62
C GLU A 5 26.04 27.63 10.16
N VAL A 6 26.98 26.75 9.79
CA VAL A 6 26.68 25.40 9.29
C VAL A 6 27.50 24.41 10.09
N ALA A 7 26.82 23.46 10.74
CA ALA A 7 27.48 22.36 11.42
C ALA A 7 28.24 21.47 10.42
N PRO A 8 29.41 20.89 10.78
CA PRO A 8 30.22 20.08 9.86
C PRO A 8 29.49 18.88 9.24
N ASN A 9 28.56 18.28 9.99
CA ASN A 9 27.75 17.15 9.59
C ASN A 9 26.35 17.56 9.05
N SER A 10 26.12 18.85 8.84
CA SER A 10 24.87 19.33 8.24
C SER A 10 24.77 18.81 6.81
N ASP A 11 23.58 18.35 6.44
CA ASP A 11 23.25 17.98 5.05
C ASP A 11 23.29 19.18 4.10
N PHE A 12 23.18 20.41 4.62
CA PHE A 12 22.94 21.62 3.82
C PHE A 12 24.06 22.66 3.94
N PRO A 13 25.33 22.34 3.65
CA PRO A 13 26.36 23.35 3.55
C PRO A 13 26.19 24.20 2.29
N ILE A 14 27.00 25.25 2.16
CA ILE A 14 26.99 26.15 1.00
C ILE A 14 27.36 25.42 -0.32
N GLN A 15 27.98 24.25 -0.23
CA GLN A 15 28.26 23.37 -1.36
C GLN A 15 27.01 22.62 -1.84
N ASN A 16 25.96 22.47 -1.02
CA ASN A 16 24.73 21.77 -1.40
C ASN A 16 23.75 22.71 -2.10
N LEU A 17 23.10 23.58 -1.33
CA LEU A 17 22.07 24.53 -1.79
C LEU A 17 20.95 23.86 -2.62
N PRO A 18 20.21 22.88 -2.08
CA PRO A 18 19.07 22.28 -2.77
C PRO A 18 17.88 23.21 -2.83
N TYR A 19 17.04 22.99 -3.82
CA TYR A 19 15.78 23.71 -3.98
C TYR A 19 14.62 22.92 -3.39
N GLY A 20 13.66 23.61 -2.77
CA GLY A 20 12.45 23.00 -2.25
C GLY A 20 11.29 24.00 -2.22
N ILE A 21 10.08 23.49 -1.98
CA ILE A 21 8.89 24.31 -1.77
C ILE A 21 8.53 24.26 -0.30
N PHE A 22 8.35 25.43 0.30
CA PHE A 22 7.99 25.55 1.70
C PHE A 22 6.87 26.56 1.92
N SER A 23 6.21 26.45 3.05
CA SER A 23 5.38 27.51 3.63
C SER A 23 5.66 27.60 5.13
N THR A 24 5.09 28.59 5.79
CA THR A 24 5.20 28.79 7.25
C THR A 24 3.82 29.04 7.83
N SER A 25 3.65 28.83 9.14
CA SER A 25 2.39 29.17 9.82
C SER A 25 2.02 30.66 9.64
N SER A 26 3.01 31.54 9.63
CA SER A 26 2.87 32.98 9.38
C SER A 26 2.62 33.38 7.93
N ASN A 27 2.95 32.51 6.97
CA ASN A 27 2.76 32.75 5.55
C ASN A 27 2.45 31.42 4.85
N PRO A 28 1.16 31.10 4.67
CA PRO A 28 0.73 29.82 4.13
C PRO A 28 0.99 29.68 2.62
N LYS A 29 1.39 30.75 1.93
CA LYS A 29 1.72 30.70 0.51
C LYS A 29 2.94 29.82 0.28
N LYS A 30 2.80 28.81 -0.59
CA LYS A 30 3.90 27.96 -1.06
C LYS A 30 4.88 28.81 -1.87
N ARG A 31 6.17 28.63 -1.62
CA ARG A 31 7.22 29.41 -2.28
C ARG A 31 8.52 28.65 -2.32
N ILE A 32 9.37 29.04 -3.27
CA ILE A 32 10.66 28.39 -3.51
C ILE A 32 11.67 28.86 -2.47
N GLY A 33 12.35 27.89 -1.86
CA GLY A 33 13.43 28.12 -0.92
C GLY A 33 14.67 27.30 -1.24
N VAL A 34 15.80 27.73 -0.71
CA VAL A 34 17.07 27.01 -0.75
C VAL A 34 17.56 26.71 0.67
N ALA A 35 17.86 25.46 0.97
CA ALA A 35 18.35 25.09 2.30
C ALA A 35 19.83 25.49 2.50
N ILE A 36 20.13 26.05 3.67
CA ILE A 36 21.48 26.40 4.13
C ILE A 36 21.56 26.27 5.66
N GLY A 37 22.32 25.28 6.15
CA GLY A 37 22.33 24.89 7.56
C GLY A 37 20.93 24.57 8.08
N ASP A 38 20.54 25.27 9.15
CA ASP A 38 19.21 25.18 9.75
C ASP A 38 18.21 26.21 9.21
N TYR A 39 18.55 26.89 8.11
CA TYR A 39 17.73 27.92 7.48
C TYR A 39 17.32 27.57 6.06
N ILE A 40 16.28 28.25 5.60
CA ILE A 40 15.80 28.28 4.21
C ILE A 40 15.91 29.73 3.75
N LEU A 41 16.60 29.95 2.64
CA LEU A 41 16.60 31.23 1.93
C LEU A 41 15.38 31.30 1.01
N ASP A 42 14.45 32.20 1.28
CA ASP A 42 13.27 32.48 0.47
C ASP A 42 13.64 33.20 -0.82
N LEU A 43 13.56 32.49 -1.95
CA LEU A 43 14.03 33.03 -3.24
C LEU A 43 13.14 34.15 -3.76
N SER A 44 11.87 34.20 -3.37
CA SER A 44 10.95 35.26 -3.81
C SER A 44 11.39 36.65 -3.30
N LEU A 45 12.06 36.69 -2.14
CA LEU A 45 12.55 37.92 -1.51
C LEU A 45 13.92 38.35 -2.04
N VAL A 46 14.71 37.43 -2.59
CA VAL A 46 16.06 37.70 -3.14
C VAL A 46 16.13 37.62 -4.67
N LYS A 47 15.01 37.37 -5.35
CA LYS A 47 14.95 37.22 -6.83
C LYS A 47 15.57 38.38 -7.63
N HIS A 48 15.58 39.58 -7.07
CA HIS A 48 16.13 40.78 -7.72
C HIS A 48 17.67 40.75 -7.86
N PHE A 49 18.37 39.91 -7.10
CA PHE A 49 19.81 39.71 -7.24
C PHE A 49 20.20 38.82 -8.43
N PHE A 50 19.25 38.10 -9.02
CA PHE A 50 19.48 37.23 -10.19
C PHE A 50 19.39 38.07 -11.47
N SER A 51 20.39 38.93 -11.68
CA SER A 51 20.45 39.91 -12.77
C SER A 51 21.31 39.46 -13.96
N GLY A 52 21.75 38.20 -13.98
CA GLY A 52 22.55 37.65 -15.08
C GLY A 52 21.71 37.38 -16.34
N PRO A 53 22.36 37.07 -17.48
CA PRO A 53 21.72 36.99 -18.77
C PRO A 53 20.63 35.91 -18.87
N ASN A 54 20.72 34.84 -18.07
CA ASN A 54 19.76 33.74 -18.15
C ASN A 54 18.52 34.02 -17.28
N LEU A 55 18.66 34.77 -16.19
CA LEU A 55 17.61 34.97 -15.19
C LEU A 55 17.03 36.39 -15.10
N CYS A 56 17.71 37.43 -15.62
CA CYS A 56 17.28 38.82 -15.44
C CYS A 56 15.83 39.09 -15.91
N THR A 57 15.39 38.44 -16.99
CA THR A 57 14.02 38.53 -17.52
C THR A 57 13.10 37.41 -17.04
N LYS A 58 13.61 36.51 -16.20
CA LYS A 58 12.92 35.29 -15.75
C LYS A 58 12.86 35.16 -14.23
N GLN A 59 13.10 36.23 -13.48
CA GLN A 59 13.06 36.24 -12.02
C GLN A 59 11.69 35.81 -11.45
N TYR A 60 10.62 35.94 -12.24
CA TYR A 60 9.26 35.50 -11.89
C TYR A 60 9.18 34.00 -11.55
N VAL A 61 10.12 33.18 -12.02
CA VAL A 61 10.15 31.74 -11.70
C VAL A 61 10.34 31.49 -10.20
N PHE A 62 10.98 32.41 -9.47
CA PHE A 62 11.19 32.30 -8.02
C PHE A 62 9.97 32.72 -7.17
N GLU A 63 8.89 33.16 -7.81
CA GLU A 63 7.62 33.50 -7.15
C GLU A 63 6.55 32.39 -7.26
N GLN A 64 6.89 31.32 -7.98
CA GLN A 64 5.99 30.20 -8.23
C GLN A 64 5.82 29.31 -7.00
N GLU A 65 4.74 28.53 -7.01
CA GLU A 65 4.43 27.58 -5.94
C GLU A 65 5.07 26.20 -6.14
N THR A 66 5.69 25.98 -7.31
CA THR A 66 6.41 24.76 -7.68
C THR A 66 7.70 25.10 -8.45
N LEU A 67 8.64 24.16 -8.51
CA LEU A 67 9.90 24.35 -9.23
C LEU A 67 9.77 24.22 -10.75
N ASN A 68 8.62 23.82 -11.31
CA ASN A 68 8.48 23.46 -12.73
C ASN A 68 8.96 24.55 -13.69
N GLU A 69 8.57 25.82 -13.48
CA GLU A 69 8.99 26.91 -14.37
C GLU A 69 10.49 27.22 -14.27
N PHE A 70 11.12 27.00 -13.10
CA PHE A 70 12.56 27.09 -12.96
C PHE A 70 13.28 25.88 -13.59
N MET A 71 12.77 24.67 -13.35
CA MET A 71 13.25 23.43 -13.99
C MET A 71 13.14 23.50 -15.51
N LYS A 72 12.16 24.21 -16.07
CA LYS A 72 11.96 24.38 -17.52
C LYS A 72 13.03 25.25 -18.19
N LEU A 73 13.73 26.08 -17.43
CA LEU A 73 14.85 26.87 -17.94
C LEU A 73 16.02 25.95 -18.35
N PRO A 74 16.91 26.38 -19.27
CA PRO A 74 18.10 25.60 -19.61
C PRO A 74 19.08 25.54 -18.44
N LYS A 75 19.97 24.54 -18.42
CA LYS A 75 21.00 24.33 -17.38
C LYS A 75 21.84 25.57 -17.07
N ALA A 76 22.10 26.42 -18.07
CA ALA A 76 22.79 27.70 -17.88
C ALA A 76 22.10 28.61 -16.84
N ALA A 77 20.76 28.61 -16.80
CA ALA A 77 19.99 29.36 -15.80
C ALA A 77 20.14 28.76 -14.39
N TRP A 78 20.18 27.42 -14.27
CA TRP A 78 20.37 26.75 -12.98
C TRP A 78 21.77 27.03 -12.41
N ARG A 79 22.80 27.00 -13.27
CA ARG A 79 24.17 27.35 -12.92
C ARG A 79 24.32 28.82 -12.51
N GLU A 80 23.68 29.72 -13.26
CA GLU A 80 23.63 31.14 -12.90
C GLU A 80 22.97 31.33 -11.52
N ALA A 81 21.83 30.68 -11.27
CA ALA A 81 21.16 30.75 -9.97
C ALA A 81 22.07 30.25 -8.84
N ARG A 82 22.69 29.09 -9.03
CA ARG A 82 23.63 28.51 -8.05
C ARG A 82 24.80 29.43 -7.76
N SER A 83 25.41 30.02 -8.78
CA SER A 83 26.52 30.98 -8.62
C SER A 83 26.10 32.22 -7.83
N VAL A 84 24.93 32.79 -8.15
CA VAL A 84 24.37 33.93 -7.41
C VAL A 84 24.10 33.57 -5.96
N LEU A 85 23.53 32.39 -5.69
CA LEU A 85 23.25 31.91 -4.33
C LEU A 85 24.53 31.68 -3.51
N GLN A 86 25.54 31.04 -4.11
CA GLN A 86 26.84 30.85 -3.48
C GLN A 86 27.52 32.18 -3.13
N SER A 87 27.42 33.17 -4.03
CA SER A 87 27.91 34.51 -3.75
C SER A 87 27.11 35.15 -2.61
N LEU A 88 25.77 35.22 -2.72
CA LEU A 88 24.91 35.88 -1.74
C LEU A 88 25.05 35.31 -0.33
N LEU A 89 25.25 33.99 -0.22
CA LEU A 89 25.41 33.27 1.04
C LEU A 89 26.87 33.21 1.53
N SER A 90 27.84 33.68 0.74
CA SER A 90 29.24 33.70 1.13
C SER A 90 29.49 34.62 2.33
N ALA A 91 30.42 34.22 3.20
CA ALA A 91 30.88 35.06 4.31
C ALA A 91 31.39 36.44 3.86
N ASP A 92 31.85 36.58 2.62
CA ASP A 92 32.46 37.80 2.09
C ASP A 92 31.47 38.75 1.39
N ASP A 93 30.24 38.30 1.09
CA ASP A 93 29.26 39.07 0.35
C ASP A 93 28.34 39.86 1.29
N LYS A 94 28.43 41.19 1.22
CA LYS A 94 27.70 42.09 2.12
C LYS A 94 26.23 42.27 1.73
N ARG A 95 25.84 41.94 0.49
CA ARG A 95 24.52 42.29 -0.07
C ARG A 95 23.36 41.75 0.77
N LEU A 96 23.48 40.49 1.22
CA LEU A 96 22.52 39.86 2.12
C LEU A 96 23.03 39.83 3.57
N ARG A 97 24.32 39.55 3.78
CA ARG A 97 24.91 39.42 5.12
C ARG A 97 24.69 40.65 5.99
N ASP A 98 24.92 41.84 5.45
CA ASP A 98 24.89 43.11 6.22
C ASP A 98 23.53 43.82 6.10
N ASN A 99 22.61 43.32 5.27
CA ASN A 99 21.24 43.83 5.16
C ASN A 99 20.33 43.15 6.19
N ALA A 100 20.38 43.63 7.44
CA ALA A 100 19.66 43.01 8.56
C ALA A 100 18.15 42.87 8.32
N GLU A 101 17.52 43.87 7.70
CA GLU A 101 16.08 43.84 7.41
C GLU A 101 15.75 42.72 6.42
N LEU A 102 16.40 42.69 5.25
CA LEU A 102 16.15 41.66 4.24
C LEU A 102 16.51 40.27 4.78
N ARG A 103 17.66 40.14 5.45
CA ARG A 103 18.14 38.88 6.01
C ARG A 103 17.14 38.27 7.00
N SER A 104 16.57 39.09 7.89
CA SER A 104 15.58 38.62 8.88
C SER A 104 14.27 38.11 8.25
N LYS A 105 13.91 38.59 7.05
CA LYS A 105 12.72 38.17 6.31
C LYS A 105 13.02 36.99 5.37
N ALA A 106 14.19 37.00 4.74
CA ALA A 106 14.59 36.04 3.72
C ALA A 106 15.14 34.73 4.28
N LEU A 107 15.73 34.72 5.48
CA LEU A 107 16.17 33.49 6.14
C LEU A 107 15.12 33.02 7.15
N VAL A 108 14.48 31.91 6.81
CA VAL A 108 13.46 31.25 7.64
C VAL A 108 14.09 30.04 8.32
N ALA A 109 13.90 29.85 9.62
CA ALA A 109 14.38 28.65 10.28
C ALA A 109 13.63 27.40 9.77
N ARG A 110 14.35 26.35 9.41
CA ARG A 110 13.79 25.12 8.83
C ARG A 110 12.77 24.44 9.74
N LYS A 111 12.97 24.50 11.05
CA LYS A 111 12.04 23.95 12.05
C LYS A 111 10.66 24.62 12.04
N ASP A 112 10.56 25.85 11.53
CA ASP A 112 9.31 26.62 11.47
C ASP A 112 8.63 26.49 10.10
N ALA A 113 9.22 25.73 9.18
CA ALA A 113 8.73 25.55 7.82
C ALA A 113 8.00 24.22 7.63
N THR A 114 6.94 24.25 6.84
CA THR A 114 6.28 23.06 6.30
C THR A 114 6.74 22.87 4.87
N MET A 115 7.35 21.73 4.58
CA MET A 115 7.79 21.36 3.23
C MET A 115 6.62 20.79 2.41
N HIS A 116 6.64 21.02 1.10
CA HIS A 116 5.66 20.51 0.14
C HIS A 116 6.37 19.70 -0.95
N LEU A 117 5.60 19.10 -1.85
CA LEU A 117 6.17 18.54 -3.08
C LEU A 117 6.94 19.62 -3.85
N PRO A 118 8.15 19.32 -4.34
CA PRO A 118 9.00 20.30 -5.00
C PRO A 118 8.49 20.72 -6.38
N ALA A 119 7.76 19.84 -7.07
CA ALA A 119 7.21 20.07 -8.40
C ALA A 119 5.81 19.49 -8.53
N ASP A 120 5.04 20.02 -9.47
CA ASP A 120 3.87 19.34 -10.02
C ASP A 120 4.36 18.25 -10.98
N ILE A 121 4.15 16.99 -10.60
CA ILE A 121 4.71 15.84 -11.34
C ILE A 121 3.73 15.50 -12.47
N GLY A 122 4.14 15.78 -13.71
CA GLY A 122 3.36 15.44 -14.89
C GLY A 122 3.22 13.93 -15.04
N ASP A 123 4.36 13.28 -15.26
CA ASP A 123 4.47 11.82 -15.31
C ASP A 123 5.52 11.32 -14.31
N TYR A 124 5.24 10.17 -13.71
CA TYR A 124 6.18 9.41 -12.88
C TYR A 124 6.47 8.08 -13.60
N THR A 125 7.74 7.77 -13.80
CA THR A 125 8.20 6.49 -14.34
C THR A 125 9.18 5.87 -13.38
N ASP A 126 9.05 4.57 -13.18
CA ASP A 126 9.91 3.83 -12.27
C ASP A 126 10.72 2.79 -13.05
N PHE A 127 12.04 2.85 -12.90
CA PHE A 127 12.96 1.96 -13.57
C PHE A 127 13.24 0.70 -12.73
N PHE A 128 14.05 -0.20 -13.27
CA PHE A 128 14.44 -1.42 -12.58
C PHE A 128 15.95 -1.66 -12.72
N SER A 129 16.75 -0.65 -12.38
CA SER A 129 18.14 -0.52 -12.87
C SER A 129 19.24 -1.04 -11.94
N SER A 130 18.92 -1.59 -10.77
CA SER A 130 19.89 -2.24 -9.89
C SER A 130 20.03 -3.71 -10.26
N ILE A 131 21.26 -4.13 -10.62
CA ILE A 131 21.53 -5.52 -11.01
C ILE A 131 21.38 -6.50 -9.85
N HIS A 132 21.76 -6.07 -8.64
CA HIS A 132 21.63 -6.90 -7.44
C HIS A 132 20.17 -7.13 -7.11
N HIS A 133 19.35 -6.08 -7.15
CA HIS A 133 17.91 -6.18 -6.90
C HIS A 133 17.23 -7.06 -7.95
N ALA A 134 17.53 -6.84 -9.23
CA ALA A 134 16.96 -7.63 -10.33
C ALA A 134 17.32 -9.13 -10.20
N ASN A 135 18.57 -9.44 -9.85
CA ASN A 135 18.99 -10.82 -9.64
C ASN A 135 18.32 -11.46 -8.41
N ASN A 136 18.24 -10.74 -7.28
CA ASN A 136 17.55 -11.22 -6.08
C ASN A 136 16.08 -11.56 -6.38
N CYS A 137 15.37 -10.66 -7.06
CA CYS A 137 14.00 -10.88 -7.53
C CYS A 137 13.91 -12.07 -8.48
N GLY A 138 14.82 -12.19 -9.44
CA GLY A 138 14.86 -13.33 -10.36
C GLY A 138 15.04 -14.66 -9.64
N VAL A 139 15.94 -14.74 -8.67
CA VAL A 139 16.11 -15.93 -7.82
C VAL A 139 14.84 -16.26 -7.03
N LEU A 140 14.20 -15.25 -6.42
CA LEU A 140 12.99 -15.44 -5.62
C LEU A 140 11.78 -15.88 -6.45
N PHE A 141 11.63 -15.39 -7.68
CA PHE A 141 10.45 -15.63 -8.51
C PHE A 141 10.61 -16.74 -9.55
N LEU A 142 11.82 -16.94 -10.06
CA LEU A 142 12.11 -17.89 -11.13
C LEU A 142 12.96 -19.10 -10.65
N GLY A 143 13.53 -19.03 -9.45
CA GLY A 143 14.44 -20.04 -8.88
C GLY A 143 15.87 -19.96 -9.45
N GLY A 144 16.80 -20.81 -9.00
CA GLY A 144 18.20 -20.81 -9.47
C GLY A 144 19.11 -19.79 -8.78
N SER A 145 20.35 -19.61 -9.26
CA SER A 145 21.39 -18.80 -8.58
C SER A 145 21.81 -17.51 -9.30
N ASP A 146 21.42 -17.33 -10.57
CA ASP A 146 21.64 -16.10 -11.35
C ASP A 146 20.58 -16.05 -12.47
N GLN A 147 19.46 -15.39 -12.18
CA GLN A 147 18.35 -15.29 -13.13
C GLN A 147 18.01 -13.82 -13.39
N LEU A 148 18.37 -13.35 -14.58
CA LEU A 148 17.87 -12.10 -15.13
C LEU A 148 17.04 -12.41 -16.36
N TRP A 149 15.95 -11.67 -16.56
CA TRP A 149 15.23 -11.73 -17.83
C TRP A 149 16.14 -11.32 -18.99
N PRO A 150 16.02 -11.94 -20.19
CA PRO A 150 16.96 -11.73 -21.30
C PRO A 150 17.13 -10.27 -21.75
N ASN A 151 16.09 -9.45 -21.55
CA ASN A 151 16.07 -8.04 -21.92
C ASN A 151 16.75 -7.12 -20.88
N TRP A 152 16.90 -7.56 -19.63
CA TRP A 152 17.28 -6.67 -18.53
C TRP A 152 18.67 -6.04 -18.72
N ARG A 153 19.63 -6.81 -19.26
CA ARG A 153 20.97 -6.30 -19.60
C ARG A 153 21.04 -5.55 -20.93
N GLN A 154 19.96 -5.53 -21.70
CA GLN A 154 19.90 -4.92 -23.04
C GLN A 154 19.28 -3.52 -23.03
N LEU A 155 18.36 -3.25 -22.10
CA LEU A 155 17.68 -1.98 -21.93
C LEU A 155 17.33 -1.71 -20.46
N PRO A 156 17.27 -0.45 -20.02
CA PRO A 156 16.79 -0.09 -18.69
C PRO A 156 15.27 -0.26 -18.63
N VAL A 157 14.83 -1.43 -18.17
CA VAL A 157 13.40 -1.77 -18.03
C VAL A 157 12.72 -0.80 -17.08
N ALA A 158 11.50 -0.37 -17.42
CA ALA A 158 10.70 0.55 -16.63
C ALA A 158 9.20 0.32 -16.83
N TYR A 159 8.40 0.93 -15.97
CA TYR A 159 6.95 1.03 -16.12
C TYR A 159 6.47 2.43 -15.70
N HIS A 160 5.29 2.82 -16.17
CA HIS A 160 4.67 4.07 -15.74
C HIS A 160 4.15 3.92 -14.31
N GLY A 161 4.69 4.72 -13.39
CA GLY A 161 4.22 4.83 -12.03
C GLY A 161 2.99 5.73 -11.93
N ARG A 162 2.51 5.97 -10.70
CA ARG A 162 1.34 6.81 -10.46
C ARG A 162 1.72 8.17 -9.86
N ALA A 163 1.72 9.21 -10.69
CA ALA A 163 2.08 10.57 -10.26
C ALA A 163 1.18 11.12 -9.13
N SER A 164 -0.13 10.85 -9.16
CA SER A 164 -1.09 11.40 -8.20
C SER A 164 -0.90 10.93 -6.75
N SER A 165 -0.18 9.83 -6.54
CA SER A 165 0.11 9.24 -5.24
C SER A 165 1.55 9.47 -4.79
N VAL A 166 2.31 10.31 -5.50
CA VAL A 166 3.59 10.80 -5.01
C VAL A 166 3.32 11.86 -3.96
N VAL A 167 3.88 11.67 -2.76
CA VAL A 167 3.64 12.52 -1.58
C VAL A 167 4.96 12.99 -0.96
N PRO A 168 4.99 14.15 -0.29
CA PRO A 168 6.22 14.61 0.35
C PRO A 168 6.51 13.80 1.61
N SER A 169 7.78 13.73 1.98
CA SER A 169 8.27 13.19 3.25
C SER A 169 7.45 13.67 4.45
N GLY A 170 7.17 12.77 5.39
CA GLY A 170 6.33 12.98 6.57
C GLY A 170 4.85 12.64 6.35
N THR A 171 4.42 12.38 5.12
CA THR A 171 3.04 11.94 4.84
C THR A 171 2.81 10.52 5.35
N GLU A 172 1.75 10.33 6.11
CA GLU A 172 1.32 9.00 6.55
C GLU A 172 0.79 8.17 5.36
N ILE A 173 1.23 6.93 5.25
CA ILE A 173 0.81 5.99 4.22
C ILE A 173 -0.17 5.01 4.84
N ARG A 174 -1.35 4.85 4.25
CA ARG A 174 -2.33 3.86 4.75
C ARG A 174 -2.02 2.49 4.17
N ARG A 175 -2.06 1.44 5.01
CA ARG A 175 -1.98 0.05 4.52
C ARG A 175 -3.05 -0.20 3.45
N PRO A 176 -2.66 -0.64 2.23
CA PRO A 176 -3.60 -0.79 1.14
C PRO A 176 -4.48 -2.03 1.33
N TRP A 177 -5.69 -1.93 0.80
CA TRP A 177 -6.58 -3.07 0.59
C TRP A 177 -6.52 -3.48 -0.87
N GLY A 178 -6.55 -4.78 -1.12
CA GLY A 178 -6.54 -5.29 -2.48
C GLY A 178 -6.89 -6.77 -2.55
N GLN A 179 -6.92 -7.27 -3.78
CA GLN A 179 -7.01 -8.70 -4.01
C GLN A 179 -5.64 -9.34 -3.84
N THR A 180 -5.60 -10.46 -3.13
CA THR A 180 -4.40 -11.29 -2.95
C THR A 180 -4.78 -12.73 -3.23
N LYS A 181 -3.83 -13.53 -3.72
CA LYS A 181 -4.03 -14.96 -3.93
C LYS A 181 -2.83 -15.73 -3.39
N ALA A 182 -3.05 -16.47 -2.31
CA ALA A 182 -2.05 -17.42 -1.83
C ALA A 182 -1.95 -18.62 -2.78
N ASP A 183 -0.79 -19.28 -2.78
CA ASP A 183 -0.50 -20.36 -3.73
C ASP A 183 -1.38 -21.60 -3.48
N ASP A 184 -1.81 -21.81 -2.23
CA ASP A 184 -2.59 -22.95 -1.75
C ASP A 184 -4.11 -22.73 -1.79
N VAL A 185 -4.58 -21.53 -2.16
CA VAL A 185 -6.01 -21.21 -2.28
C VAL A 185 -6.46 -21.14 -3.73
N ALA A 186 -7.67 -21.65 -3.99
CA ALA A 186 -8.25 -21.65 -5.33
C ALA A 186 -8.68 -20.25 -5.77
N GLU A 187 -9.34 -19.50 -4.90
CA GLU A 187 -9.93 -18.19 -5.20
C GLU A 187 -9.14 -17.05 -4.51
N PRO A 188 -9.03 -15.87 -5.13
CA PRO A 188 -8.44 -14.70 -4.50
C PRO A 188 -9.29 -14.20 -3.32
N ALA A 189 -8.65 -13.57 -2.36
CA ALA A 189 -9.29 -12.91 -1.23
C ALA A 189 -9.10 -11.39 -1.31
N PHE A 190 -10.08 -10.63 -0.81
CA PHE A 190 -9.97 -9.17 -0.66
C PHE A 190 -9.72 -8.81 0.80
N GLY A 191 -8.72 -7.99 1.07
CA GLY A 191 -8.38 -7.56 2.43
C GLY A 191 -7.16 -6.65 2.47
N ALA A 192 -6.75 -6.31 3.69
CA ALA A 192 -5.52 -5.55 3.92
C ALA A 192 -4.28 -6.37 3.51
N SER A 193 -3.33 -5.71 2.86
CA SER A 193 -2.05 -6.34 2.49
C SER A 193 -1.29 -6.82 3.72
N LYS A 194 -0.73 -8.02 3.65
CA LYS A 194 0.11 -8.64 4.69
C LYS A 194 1.61 -8.43 4.42
N CYS A 195 1.96 -7.99 3.22
CA CYS A 195 3.34 -7.88 2.75
C CYS A 195 3.63 -6.46 2.24
N VAL A 196 3.39 -5.45 3.08
CA VAL A 196 3.79 -4.07 2.78
C VAL A 196 5.29 -3.90 2.98
N ASP A 197 5.92 -3.22 2.05
CA ASP A 197 7.35 -3.12 1.90
C ASP A 197 7.76 -1.68 1.58
N PHE A 198 9.01 -1.35 1.87
CA PHE A 198 9.68 -0.17 1.33
C PHE A 198 10.51 -0.56 0.12
N GLU A 199 10.77 0.41 -0.75
CA GLU A 199 11.79 0.30 -1.79
C GLU A 199 12.73 1.48 -1.67
N LEU A 200 14.00 1.21 -1.35
CA LEU A 200 15.04 2.22 -1.29
C LEU A 200 15.35 2.69 -2.70
N GLU A 201 14.96 3.92 -3.01
CA GLU A 201 15.21 4.51 -4.32
C GLU A 201 15.77 5.92 -4.25
N MET A 202 16.30 6.34 -5.38
CA MET A 202 16.46 7.75 -5.69
C MET A 202 15.69 8.05 -6.96
N ALA A 203 15.24 9.30 -7.11
CA ALA A 203 14.58 9.73 -8.32
C ALA A 203 15.17 11.04 -8.81
N PHE A 204 15.16 11.25 -10.12
CA PHE A 204 15.59 12.51 -10.71
C PHE A 204 14.43 13.26 -11.36
N PHE A 205 14.48 14.58 -11.27
CA PHE A 205 13.56 15.48 -11.96
C PHE A 205 14.10 15.85 -13.33
N VAL A 206 13.25 15.73 -14.34
CA VAL A 206 13.52 16.24 -15.69
C VAL A 206 13.51 17.77 -15.66
N GLY A 207 14.51 18.37 -16.30
CA GLY A 207 14.59 19.80 -16.56
C GLY A 207 14.71 20.12 -18.05
N GLY A 208 14.73 21.42 -18.35
CA GLY A 208 14.81 21.99 -19.68
C GLY A 208 13.44 22.16 -20.36
N PRO A 209 13.40 22.82 -21.53
CA PRO A 209 12.16 22.99 -22.30
C PRO A 209 11.52 21.64 -22.65
N PRO A 210 10.18 21.49 -22.62
CA PRO A 210 9.55 20.21 -22.95
C PRO A 210 9.94 19.75 -24.37
N THR A 211 10.17 18.44 -24.55
CA THR A 211 10.33 17.88 -25.90
C THR A 211 8.96 17.78 -26.57
N LYS A 212 8.92 17.84 -27.91
CA LYS A 212 7.69 17.52 -28.64
C LYS A 212 7.54 16.01 -28.77
N LEU A 213 6.30 15.54 -28.91
CA LEU A 213 6.05 14.14 -29.24
C LEU A 213 6.74 13.79 -30.57
N GLY A 214 7.51 12.71 -30.57
CA GLY A 214 8.36 12.28 -31.68
C GLY A 214 9.81 12.76 -31.59
N GLU A 215 10.13 13.74 -30.72
CA GLU A 215 11.51 14.15 -30.46
C GLU A 215 12.17 13.23 -29.43
N THR A 216 13.44 12.92 -29.65
CA THR A 216 14.25 12.05 -28.77
C THR A 216 15.37 12.85 -28.12
N ILE A 217 15.88 12.40 -26.99
CA ILE A 217 17.06 13.01 -26.34
C ILE A 217 18.27 12.10 -26.59
N PRO A 218 19.31 12.58 -27.29
CA PRO A 218 20.53 11.82 -27.49
C PRO A 218 21.33 11.74 -26.17
N ILE A 219 22.15 10.69 -26.03
CA ILE A 219 22.88 10.36 -24.80
C ILE A 219 23.85 11.45 -24.36
N GLU A 220 24.38 12.22 -25.31
CA GLU A 220 25.28 13.35 -25.08
C GLU A 220 24.57 14.55 -24.43
N GLU A 221 23.27 14.72 -24.71
CA GLU A 221 22.46 15.83 -24.19
C GLU A 221 21.74 15.47 -22.89
N ALA A 222 21.66 14.18 -22.52
CA ALA A 222 20.89 13.71 -21.38
C ALA A 222 21.24 14.42 -20.06
N SER A 223 22.53 14.72 -19.81
CA SER A 223 22.97 15.41 -18.59
C SER A 223 22.50 16.89 -18.49
N GLU A 224 22.07 17.48 -19.61
CA GLU A 224 21.50 18.84 -19.65
C GLU A 224 19.99 18.85 -19.34
N ARG A 225 19.41 17.66 -19.27
CA ARG A 225 17.96 17.41 -19.12
C ARG A 225 17.59 16.86 -17.74
N ILE A 226 18.57 16.71 -16.85
CA ILE A 226 18.41 16.23 -15.48
C ILE A 226 18.69 17.39 -14.54
N PHE A 227 17.66 17.87 -13.85
CA PHE A 227 17.76 19.03 -12.97
C PHE A 227 18.46 18.68 -11.64
N GLY A 228 18.01 17.60 -11.01
CA GLY A 228 18.50 17.17 -9.71
C GLY A 228 17.77 15.93 -9.21
N MET A 229 18.20 15.46 -8.04
CA MET A 229 17.77 14.20 -7.45
C MET A 229 17.10 14.38 -6.08
N VAL A 230 16.26 13.41 -5.73
CA VAL A 230 15.61 13.23 -4.43
C VAL A 230 15.75 11.78 -3.98
N LEU A 231 15.61 11.52 -2.68
CA LEU A 231 15.32 10.17 -2.18
C LEU A 231 13.88 9.81 -2.49
N MET A 232 13.60 8.54 -2.75
CA MET A 232 12.26 8.03 -3.02
C MET A 232 12.03 6.71 -2.27
N ASN A 233 10.85 6.55 -1.68
CA ASN A 233 10.37 5.28 -1.16
C ASN A 233 9.13 4.86 -1.97
N ASP A 234 9.28 3.87 -2.84
CA ASP A 234 8.17 3.32 -3.62
C ASP A 234 7.47 2.20 -2.85
N TRP A 235 6.54 2.60 -1.97
CA TRP A 235 5.86 1.67 -1.09
C TRP A 235 5.16 0.58 -1.89
N SER A 236 5.35 -0.65 -1.44
CA SER A 236 4.96 -1.81 -2.23
C SER A 236 4.15 -2.80 -1.41
N ALA A 237 2.99 -3.23 -1.91
CA ALA A 237 2.19 -4.31 -1.35
C ALA A 237 2.43 -5.59 -2.16
N ARG A 238 3.43 -6.38 -1.75
CA ARG A 238 3.98 -7.50 -2.53
C ARG A 238 2.97 -8.60 -2.84
N ASP A 239 2.03 -8.83 -1.95
CA ASP A 239 0.97 -9.82 -2.09
C ASP A 239 -0.11 -9.40 -3.09
N ILE A 240 -0.46 -8.11 -3.13
CA ILE A 240 -1.32 -7.53 -4.17
C ILE A 240 -0.60 -7.56 -5.51
N GLN A 241 0.65 -7.07 -5.53
CA GLN A 241 1.50 -7.00 -6.73
C GLN A 241 1.67 -8.39 -7.38
N LYS A 242 1.98 -9.43 -6.59
CA LYS A 242 2.15 -10.81 -7.08
C LYS A 242 0.93 -11.32 -7.84
N TRP A 243 -0.28 -10.96 -7.39
CA TRP A 243 -1.52 -11.42 -8.01
C TRP A 243 -1.88 -10.64 -9.28
N GLU A 244 -1.66 -9.32 -9.30
CA GLU A 244 -2.14 -8.47 -10.40
C GLU A 244 -1.14 -8.31 -11.57
N SER A 245 0.16 -8.48 -11.32
CA SER A 245 1.18 -7.94 -12.24
C SER A 245 1.29 -8.68 -13.57
N VAL A 246 0.74 -9.88 -13.69
CA VAL A 246 0.82 -10.65 -14.94
C VAL A 246 -0.45 -10.44 -15.77
N PRO A 247 -0.36 -9.95 -17.03
CA PRO A 247 0.86 -9.66 -17.80
C PRO A 247 1.27 -8.16 -17.83
N LEU A 248 0.53 -7.28 -17.15
CA LEU A 248 0.58 -5.83 -17.43
C LEU A 248 1.58 -5.03 -16.57
N GLY A 249 2.29 -5.68 -15.66
CA GLY A 249 3.19 -5.06 -14.70
C GLY A 249 2.50 -4.56 -13.43
N PRO A 250 3.27 -3.96 -12.50
CA PRO A 250 2.77 -3.50 -11.21
C PRO A 250 1.71 -2.40 -11.34
N PHE A 251 0.69 -2.41 -10.48
CA PHE A 251 -0.38 -1.39 -10.49
C PHE A 251 -0.85 -0.97 -9.09
N LEU A 252 -1.84 -1.65 -8.49
CA LEU A 252 -2.35 -1.34 -7.14
C LEU A 252 -1.38 -1.73 -6.04
N GLY A 253 -0.46 -2.66 -6.33
CA GLY A 253 0.66 -3.00 -5.47
C GLY A 253 1.65 -1.85 -5.26
N LYS A 254 1.57 -0.77 -6.05
CA LYS A 254 2.46 0.40 -5.99
C LYS A 254 1.72 1.72 -5.79
N SER A 255 0.63 1.94 -6.53
CA SER A 255 -0.07 3.23 -6.62
C SER A 255 -0.78 3.73 -5.35
N PHE A 256 -0.67 3.03 -4.22
CA PHE A 256 -1.23 3.47 -2.94
C PHE A 256 -0.36 4.53 -2.23
N GLY A 257 0.91 4.66 -2.58
CA GLY A 257 1.76 5.73 -2.07
C GLY A 257 3.22 5.60 -2.50
N THR A 258 3.79 6.70 -2.98
CA THR A 258 5.24 6.84 -3.22
C THR A 258 5.70 8.09 -2.48
N THR A 259 6.71 8.00 -1.62
CA THR A 259 7.19 9.16 -0.84
C THR A 259 8.48 9.70 -1.43
N ILE A 260 8.66 11.02 -1.51
CA ILE A 260 9.94 11.64 -1.90
C ILE A 260 10.46 12.64 -0.86
N SER A 261 11.79 12.76 -0.75
CA SER A 261 12.41 13.83 0.04
C SER A 261 12.10 15.21 -0.57
N PRO A 262 11.90 16.26 0.24
CA PRO A 262 11.41 17.55 -0.26
C PRO A 262 12.49 18.44 -0.91
N TRP A 263 13.77 18.12 -0.71
CA TRP A 263 14.90 18.91 -1.19
C TRP A 263 15.48 18.28 -2.46
N VAL A 264 15.41 19.00 -3.57
CA VAL A 264 15.97 18.60 -4.86
C VAL A 264 17.43 19.01 -4.92
N ILE A 265 18.33 18.03 -4.80
CA ILE A 265 19.77 18.21 -4.86
C ILE A 265 20.18 18.33 -6.34
N THR A 266 20.72 19.48 -6.73
CA THR A 266 21.08 19.70 -8.15
C THR A 266 22.23 18.82 -8.62
N MET A 267 22.25 18.51 -9.92
CA MET A 267 23.36 17.75 -10.51
C MET A 267 24.71 18.46 -10.37
N ASP A 268 24.75 19.80 -10.38
CA ASP A 268 25.99 20.55 -10.13
C ASP A 268 26.50 20.44 -8.68
N ALA A 269 25.62 20.15 -7.70
CA ALA A 269 26.03 19.85 -6.33
C ALA A 269 26.58 18.42 -6.17
N LEU A 270 26.09 17.50 -7.00
CA LEU A 270 26.53 16.10 -7.02
C LEU A 270 27.76 15.86 -7.91
N ALA A 271 28.08 16.79 -8.80
CA ALA A 271 29.21 16.68 -9.74
C ALA A 271 30.55 16.28 -9.09
N PRO A 272 30.93 16.75 -7.89
CA PRO A 272 32.18 16.33 -7.23
C PRO A 272 32.21 14.85 -6.82
N PHE A 273 31.06 14.16 -6.82
CA PHE A 273 30.90 12.77 -6.38
C PHE A 273 30.59 11.83 -7.55
N ILE A 274 30.79 12.30 -8.78
CA ILE A 274 30.73 11.46 -9.97
C ILE A 274 31.86 10.45 -9.91
N ILE A 275 31.54 9.19 -10.19
CA ILE A 275 32.46 8.07 -10.29
C ILE A 275 32.20 7.31 -11.60
N ASP A 276 33.12 6.39 -11.92
CA ASP A 276 33.00 5.54 -13.09
C ASP A 276 31.70 4.72 -13.10
N ASN A 277 31.15 4.53 -14.29
CA ASN A 277 29.95 3.73 -14.49
C ASN A 277 30.24 2.25 -14.18
N MET A 278 29.22 1.52 -13.73
CA MET A 278 29.32 0.07 -13.61
C MET A 278 29.63 -0.53 -14.99
N LYS A 279 30.56 -1.50 -15.03
CA LYS A 279 30.88 -2.19 -16.29
C LYS A 279 29.65 -2.95 -16.79
N GLN A 280 29.24 -2.66 -18.02
CA GLN A 280 28.11 -3.31 -18.67
C GLN A 280 28.58 -4.45 -19.57
N ASP A 281 28.00 -5.63 -19.39
CA ASP A 281 28.22 -6.83 -20.21
C ASP A 281 26.87 -7.55 -20.44
N PRO A 282 26.40 -7.66 -21.69
CA PRO A 282 27.01 -7.17 -22.92
C PRO A 282 27.09 -5.63 -22.99
N SER A 283 27.91 -5.13 -23.91
CA SER A 283 27.90 -3.70 -24.25
C SER A 283 26.50 -3.31 -24.74
N PRO A 284 25.91 -2.21 -24.25
CA PRO A 284 24.63 -1.72 -24.75
C PRO A 284 24.70 -1.37 -26.24
N LEU A 285 23.52 -1.31 -26.87
CA LEU A 285 23.38 -0.76 -28.22
C LEU A 285 23.88 0.70 -28.29
N PRO A 286 24.32 1.19 -29.47
CA PRO A 286 24.99 2.49 -29.59
C PRO A 286 24.24 3.68 -28.95
N TYR A 287 22.91 3.72 -29.03
CA TYR A 287 22.12 4.84 -28.48
C TYR A 287 22.15 4.95 -26.94
N LEU A 288 22.50 3.87 -26.23
CA LEU A 288 22.67 3.87 -24.77
C LEU A 288 24.14 3.93 -24.35
N LYS A 289 25.07 3.89 -25.30
CA LYS A 289 26.49 3.86 -24.97
C LYS A 289 26.98 5.28 -24.66
N HIS A 290 27.70 5.44 -23.55
CA HIS A 290 28.46 6.65 -23.24
C HIS A 290 29.72 6.30 -22.45
N ASP A 291 30.80 7.05 -22.69
CA ASP A 291 32.11 6.77 -22.10
C ASP A 291 32.43 7.69 -20.90
N ASP A 292 31.65 8.75 -20.70
CA ASP A 292 31.81 9.66 -19.55
C ASP A 292 31.29 9.04 -18.26
N ALA A 293 32.02 9.26 -17.16
CA ALA A 293 31.59 8.90 -15.82
C ALA A 293 30.30 9.65 -15.46
N TYR A 294 29.26 8.91 -15.08
CA TYR A 294 27.95 9.46 -14.71
C TYR A 294 27.20 8.56 -13.72
N ASN A 295 27.96 7.92 -12.84
CA ASN A 295 27.46 7.25 -11.65
C ASN A 295 27.88 8.05 -10.41
N PHE A 296 27.28 7.83 -9.25
CA PHE A 296 27.47 8.72 -8.11
C PHE A 296 27.72 7.96 -6.82
N ASP A 297 28.73 8.40 -6.04
CA ASP A 297 28.96 7.89 -4.69
C ASP A 297 28.02 8.61 -3.71
N ILE A 298 26.83 8.03 -3.52
CA ILE A 298 25.80 8.54 -2.62
C ILE A 298 25.49 7.43 -1.62
N TYR A 299 25.90 7.62 -0.36
CA TYR A 299 25.57 6.72 0.72
C TYR A 299 24.07 6.76 0.98
N LEU A 300 23.48 5.60 1.20
CA LEU A 300 22.05 5.44 1.45
C LEU A 300 21.83 4.59 2.70
N GLU A 301 20.89 4.99 3.53
CA GLU A 301 20.52 4.27 4.75
C GLU A 301 19.00 4.22 4.90
N VAL A 302 18.48 3.06 5.30
CA VAL A 302 17.08 2.88 5.68
C VAL A 302 16.99 2.49 7.14
N THR A 303 16.10 3.17 7.85
CA THR A 303 15.77 2.88 9.24
C THR A 303 14.29 2.55 9.38
N ILE A 304 13.98 1.69 10.34
CA ILE A 304 12.63 1.40 10.81
C ILE A 304 12.54 1.78 12.28
N LYS A 305 11.55 2.60 12.63
CA LYS A 305 11.18 2.90 14.02
C LYS A 305 9.86 2.20 14.36
N PRO A 306 9.88 1.21 15.26
CA PRO A 306 8.68 0.53 15.72
C PRO A 306 7.68 1.46 16.42
N GLU A 307 6.41 1.06 16.44
CA GLU A 307 5.41 1.69 17.30
C GLU A 307 5.86 1.71 18.77
N GLY A 308 5.70 2.86 19.43
CA GLY A 308 6.07 3.05 20.83
C GLY A 308 7.58 3.15 21.10
N SER A 309 8.42 3.15 20.07
CA SER A 309 9.85 3.41 20.17
C SER A 309 10.18 4.84 19.73
N ASP A 310 11.14 5.48 20.41
CA ASP A 310 11.76 6.74 19.98
C ASP A 310 13.09 6.51 19.23
N VAL A 311 13.47 5.24 19.02
CA VAL A 311 14.75 4.85 18.42
C VAL A 311 14.55 4.29 17.01
N ASP A 312 15.24 4.88 16.05
CA ASP A 312 15.39 4.37 14.69
C ASP A 312 16.38 3.19 14.67
N HIS A 313 16.03 2.09 13.99
CA HIS A 313 16.94 0.95 13.79
C HIS A 313 17.29 0.80 12.31
N VAL A 314 18.59 0.79 12.02
CA VAL A 314 19.11 0.64 10.65
C VAL A 314 18.87 -0.79 10.16
N VAL A 315 18.21 -0.92 9.01
CA VAL A 315 17.94 -2.22 8.36
C VAL A 315 18.65 -2.38 7.02
N CYS A 316 19.05 -1.27 6.39
CA CYS A 316 19.79 -1.28 5.13
C CYS A 316 20.82 -0.15 5.09
N ARG A 317 22.03 -0.46 4.63
CA ARG A 317 23.05 0.51 4.19
C ARG A 317 23.52 0.14 2.80
N SER A 318 23.22 1.00 1.84
CA SER A 318 23.53 0.79 0.43
C SER A 318 24.20 2.04 -0.16
N ASN A 319 24.34 2.07 -1.47
CA ASN A 319 24.90 3.21 -2.18
C ASN A 319 24.38 3.28 -3.62
N PHE A 320 24.12 4.48 -4.12
CA PHE A 320 23.64 4.70 -5.49
C PHE A 320 24.63 4.21 -6.56
N LYS A 321 25.93 4.08 -6.23
CA LYS A 321 26.94 3.56 -7.16
C LYS A 321 26.68 2.14 -7.67
N TYR A 322 25.81 1.38 -7.01
CA TYR A 322 25.48 0.02 -7.44
C TYR A 322 24.47 -0.05 -8.61
N MET A 323 24.02 1.10 -9.12
CA MET A 323 23.15 1.13 -10.29
C MET A 323 23.90 0.70 -11.56
N TYR A 324 23.31 -0.25 -12.29
CA TYR A 324 23.88 -0.80 -13.53
C TYR A 324 23.59 0.09 -14.74
N TRP A 325 22.37 0.63 -14.82
CA TRP A 325 21.98 1.62 -15.82
C TRP A 325 22.07 3.02 -15.22
N THR A 326 22.77 3.92 -15.90
CA THR A 326 22.91 5.31 -15.45
C THR A 326 21.62 6.09 -15.68
N ILE A 327 21.42 7.18 -14.95
CA ILE A 327 20.27 8.07 -15.15
C ILE A 327 20.25 8.73 -16.54
N LYS A 328 21.40 8.83 -17.23
CA LYS A 328 21.47 9.23 -18.64
C LYS A 328 20.82 8.19 -19.54
N GLN A 329 21.18 6.92 -19.35
CA GLN A 329 20.64 5.80 -20.12
C GLN A 329 19.15 5.63 -19.90
N GLN A 330 18.68 5.77 -18.65
CA GLN A 330 17.26 5.76 -18.31
C GLN A 330 16.48 6.81 -19.11
N LEU A 331 16.90 8.08 -19.06
CA LEU A 331 16.24 9.18 -19.78
C LEU A 331 16.23 8.99 -21.30
N VAL A 332 17.35 8.53 -21.85
CA VAL A 332 17.52 8.32 -23.30
C VAL A 332 16.66 7.16 -23.78
N HIS A 333 16.62 6.06 -23.04
CA HIS A 333 15.73 4.95 -23.36
C HIS A 333 14.26 5.38 -23.32
N HIS A 334 13.87 6.15 -22.30
CA HIS A 334 12.50 6.62 -22.14
C HIS A 334 12.04 7.45 -23.35
N THR A 335 12.92 8.26 -23.93
CA THR A 335 12.58 9.13 -25.07
C THR A 335 12.87 8.52 -26.44
N CYS A 336 13.50 7.33 -26.53
CA CYS A 336 13.99 6.80 -27.81
C CYS A 336 12.87 6.44 -28.80
N ASN A 337 11.64 6.23 -28.31
CA ASN A 337 10.46 5.98 -29.14
C ASN A 337 9.70 7.28 -29.51
N GLY A 338 10.23 8.45 -29.12
CA GLY A 338 9.57 9.74 -29.30
C GLY A 338 8.62 10.13 -28.16
N CYS A 339 8.61 9.41 -27.03
CA CYS A 339 7.89 9.85 -25.82
C CYS A 339 8.38 11.25 -25.41
N ASN A 340 7.45 12.19 -25.28
CA ASN A 340 7.77 13.53 -24.85
C ASN A 340 7.93 13.60 -23.33
N ILE A 341 8.89 14.40 -22.87
CA ILE A 341 9.12 14.66 -21.45
C ILE A 341 8.97 16.14 -21.14
N ARG A 342 8.62 16.45 -19.90
CA ARG A 342 8.30 17.79 -19.41
C ARG A 342 9.10 18.11 -18.15
N ALA A 343 9.35 19.38 -17.92
CA ALA A 343 9.99 19.83 -16.70
C ALA A 343 9.13 19.48 -15.47
N GLY A 344 9.72 18.77 -14.52
CA GLY A 344 9.03 18.25 -13.33
C GLY A 344 8.56 16.80 -13.44
N ASP A 345 8.71 16.14 -14.60
CA ASP A 345 8.55 14.67 -14.66
C ASP A 345 9.58 14.01 -13.74
N LEU A 346 9.16 12.92 -13.09
CA LEU A 346 9.95 12.22 -12.07
C LEU A 346 10.32 10.83 -12.57
N MET A 347 11.59 10.46 -12.45
CA MET A 347 12.09 9.14 -12.85
C MET A 347 12.77 8.44 -11.67
N GLY A 348 12.11 7.40 -11.15
CA GLY A 348 12.60 6.50 -10.11
C GLY A 348 13.71 5.60 -10.62
N SER A 349 14.67 5.26 -9.77
CA SER A 349 15.82 4.48 -10.17
C SER A 349 15.50 2.98 -10.31
N GLY A 350 14.41 2.52 -9.70
CA GLY A 350 14.25 1.17 -9.24
C GLY A 350 14.99 0.93 -7.94
N THR A 351 14.51 -0.04 -7.16
CA THR A 351 15.07 -0.42 -5.86
C THR A 351 16.59 -0.60 -5.92
N ILE A 352 17.31 0.07 -5.00
CA ILE A 352 18.77 0.10 -4.95
C ILE A 352 19.28 -0.94 -3.97
N SER A 353 19.74 -2.07 -4.51
CA SER A 353 20.46 -3.10 -3.76
C SER A 353 21.95 -3.12 -4.10
N GLY A 354 22.78 -3.34 -3.08
CA GLY A 354 24.21 -3.64 -3.23
C GLY A 354 24.51 -5.15 -3.16
N PRO A 355 25.80 -5.53 -3.19
CA PRO A 355 26.22 -6.93 -3.22
C PRO A 355 26.03 -7.68 -1.90
N GLU A 356 25.99 -6.98 -0.76
CA GLU A 356 25.88 -7.57 0.57
C GLU A 356 24.43 -7.63 1.04
N GLU A 357 24.04 -8.64 1.83
CA GLU A 357 22.65 -8.77 2.35
C GLU A 357 22.20 -7.52 3.12
N SER A 358 23.12 -6.88 3.88
CA SER A 358 22.83 -5.63 4.62
C SER A 358 22.63 -4.40 3.72
N SER A 359 22.83 -4.54 2.41
CA SER A 359 22.68 -3.48 1.41
C SER A 359 21.50 -3.69 0.47
N PHE A 360 20.63 -4.66 0.76
CA PHE A 360 19.43 -4.91 -0.01
C PHE A 360 18.36 -3.83 0.24
N GLY A 361 17.78 -3.33 -0.83
CA GLY A 361 16.93 -2.13 -0.84
C GLY A 361 15.46 -2.35 -0.49
N SER A 362 15.06 -3.56 -0.05
CA SER A 362 13.67 -3.87 0.29
C SER A 362 13.56 -4.94 1.38
N MET A 363 12.45 -4.97 2.11
CA MET A 363 12.15 -6.07 3.05
C MET A 363 11.92 -7.39 2.31
N LEU A 364 11.41 -7.35 1.07
CA LEU A 364 11.33 -8.54 0.21
C LEU A 364 12.70 -9.24 0.12
N GLU A 365 13.77 -8.48 -0.10
CA GLU A 365 15.12 -9.03 -0.20
C GLU A 365 15.73 -9.32 1.18
N LEU A 366 15.67 -8.37 2.12
CA LEU A 366 16.27 -8.50 3.46
C LEU A 366 15.68 -9.68 4.24
N SER A 367 14.37 -9.90 4.14
CA SER A 367 13.69 -11.04 4.77
C SER A 367 13.66 -12.28 3.89
N TRP A 368 14.18 -12.19 2.66
CA TRP A 368 14.10 -13.25 1.65
C TRP A 368 12.67 -13.77 1.48
N ASN A 369 11.75 -12.88 1.08
CA ASN A 369 10.31 -13.10 0.97
C ASN A 369 9.68 -13.70 2.25
N GLY A 370 10.10 -13.18 3.41
CA GLY A 370 9.65 -13.63 4.72
C GLY A 370 10.16 -15.00 5.17
N MET A 371 11.12 -15.61 4.47
CA MET A 371 11.79 -16.84 4.91
C MET A 371 12.78 -16.60 6.06
N LYS A 372 13.36 -15.40 6.14
CA LYS A 372 14.24 -14.93 7.21
C LYS A 372 13.55 -13.80 7.98
N THR A 373 14.12 -13.42 9.12
CA THR A 373 13.69 -12.26 9.91
C THR A 373 14.76 -11.18 9.92
N VAL A 374 14.35 -9.92 9.86
CA VAL A 374 15.21 -8.74 9.97
C VAL A 374 15.09 -8.19 11.39
N ALA A 375 16.22 -7.91 12.05
CA ALA A 375 16.23 -7.32 13.39
C ALA A 375 15.87 -5.83 13.34
N VAL A 376 15.01 -5.39 14.26
CA VAL A 376 14.60 -3.99 14.46
C VAL A 376 14.59 -3.76 15.96
N GLY A 377 15.77 -3.48 16.52
CA GLY A 377 16.01 -3.49 17.96
C GLY A 377 15.88 -4.91 18.53
N ASP A 378 15.13 -5.04 19.63
CA ASP A 378 14.81 -6.34 20.24
C ASP A 378 13.63 -7.05 19.56
N GLN A 379 13.04 -6.43 18.52
CA GLN A 379 11.95 -7.00 17.73
C GLN A 379 12.47 -7.49 16.37
N THR A 380 11.62 -8.24 15.66
CA THR A 380 11.89 -8.67 14.30
C THR A 380 10.81 -8.24 13.33
N ARG A 381 11.15 -8.14 12.05
CA ARG A 381 10.24 -7.90 10.93
C ARG A 381 10.47 -8.90 9.80
N LYS A 382 9.42 -9.13 9.02
CA LYS A 382 9.50 -9.77 7.69
C LYS A 382 9.07 -8.77 6.61
N PHE A 383 8.02 -8.03 6.92
CA PHE A 383 7.49 -6.89 6.18
C PHE A 383 7.16 -5.78 7.17
N ILE A 384 6.71 -4.63 6.68
CA ILE A 384 6.42 -3.45 7.50
C ILE A 384 5.12 -3.66 8.29
N ASN A 385 5.20 -3.51 9.61
CA ASN A 385 4.04 -3.58 10.49
C ASN A 385 3.30 -2.25 10.51
N ASP A 386 2.05 -2.28 10.97
CA ASP A 386 1.33 -1.04 11.23
C ASP A 386 2.06 -0.21 12.29
N ASN A 387 1.99 1.09 12.10
CA ASN A 387 2.63 2.14 12.89
C ASN A 387 4.17 2.14 12.88
N ASP A 388 4.82 1.27 12.12
CA ASP A 388 6.25 1.42 11.81
C ASP A 388 6.46 2.70 10.97
N GLU A 389 7.48 3.47 11.32
CA GLU A 389 7.95 4.60 10.52
C GLU A 389 9.23 4.20 9.77
N VAL A 390 9.21 4.31 8.44
CA VAL A 390 10.37 4.05 7.59
C VAL A 390 10.99 5.38 7.20
N THR A 391 12.29 5.52 7.43
CA THR A 391 13.06 6.72 7.05
C THR A 391 14.25 6.35 6.18
N LEU A 392 14.27 6.86 4.96
CA LEU A 392 15.40 6.85 4.05
C LEU A 392 16.23 8.13 4.26
N ARG A 393 17.55 7.97 4.32
CA ARG A 393 18.53 9.06 4.37
C ARG A 393 19.60 8.81 3.30
N GLY A 394 20.17 9.89 2.76
CA GLY A 394 21.24 9.77 1.80
C GLY A 394 22.14 10.99 1.75
N TRP A 395 23.41 10.76 1.47
CA TRP A 395 24.40 11.81 1.43
C TRP A 395 25.67 11.45 0.66
N CYS A 396 26.34 12.47 0.13
CA CYS A 396 27.72 12.37 -0.34
C CYS A 396 28.68 12.92 0.71
N GLU A 397 29.84 12.28 0.89
CA GLU A 397 30.85 12.68 1.86
C GLU A 397 32.00 13.41 1.17
N GLY A 398 32.17 14.71 1.45
CA GLY A 398 33.26 15.54 0.95
C GLY A 398 34.37 15.73 1.99
N HIS A 399 35.38 16.53 1.64
CA HIS A 399 36.46 16.87 2.59
C HIS A 399 35.98 17.89 3.64
N GLY A 400 35.44 17.39 4.75
CA GLY A 400 34.98 18.21 5.88
C GLY A 400 33.59 18.84 5.69
N TYR A 401 32.80 18.31 4.75
CA TYR A 401 31.39 18.68 4.55
C TYR A 401 30.63 17.51 3.96
N ARG A 402 29.30 17.56 4.06
CA ARG A 402 28.37 16.56 3.50
C ARG A 402 27.38 17.21 2.54
N ILE A 403 27.03 16.54 1.44
CA ILE A 403 25.88 16.91 0.60
C ILE A 403 24.75 15.93 0.89
N GLY A 404 23.84 16.29 1.79
CA GLY A 404 22.76 15.41 2.21
C GLY A 404 21.42 15.77 1.59
N PHE A 405 20.54 14.76 1.52
CA PHE A 405 19.21 14.86 0.91
C PHE A 405 18.11 15.16 1.94
N GLY A 406 18.45 15.26 3.22
CA GLY A 406 17.47 15.23 4.30
C GLY A 406 16.82 13.86 4.41
N GLU A 407 15.53 13.84 4.76
CA GLU A 407 14.80 12.60 5.04
C GLU A 407 13.67 12.38 4.03
N CYS A 408 13.53 11.13 3.57
CA CYS A 408 12.30 10.62 2.96
C CYS A 408 11.65 9.65 3.97
N ARG A 409 10.64 10.14 4.69
CA ARG A 409 10.02 9.49 5.83
C ARG A 409 8.55 9.22 5.59
N GLY A 410 8.05 8.07 6.01
CA GLY A 410 6.61 7.79 6.04
C GLY A 410 6.27 6.75 7.09
N LYS A 411 5.14 6.97 7.78
CA LYS A 411 4.59 6.03 8.76
C LYS A 411 3.50 5.21 8.11
N LEU A 412 3.58 3.89 8.21
CA LEU A 412 2.50 3.01 7.79
C LEU A 412 1.39 3.07 8.83
N THR A 413 0.19 3.50 8.44
CA THR A 413 -0.94 3.64 9.35
C THR A 413 -1.96 2.54 9.14
N LEU A 414 -2.66 2.24 10.23
CA LEU A 414 -3.81 1.36 10.24
C LEU A 414 -4.85 1.78 9.21
N VAL A 415 -5.66 0.81 8.85
CA VAL A 415 -6.95 1.07 8.21
C VAL A 415 -7.79 1.84 9.24
N GLY A 416 -7.99 3.15 9.02
CA GLY A 416 -8.62 4.02 10.01
C GLY A 416 -9.99 3.51 10.42
N THR A 417 -10.45 3.86 11.62
CA THR A 417 -11.68 3.39 12.29
C THR A 417 -13.00 3.59 11.52
N MET A 418 -13.05 4.26 10.36
CA MET A 418 -14.18 4.07 9.43
C MET A 418 -14.23 2.65 8.86
N ALA A 419 -13.09 1.96 8.84
CA ALA A 419 -13.01 0.54 8.68
C ALA A 419 -13.40 -0.24 9.93
N SER A 420 -13.49 0.33 11.14
CA SER A 420 -14.19 -0.35 12.24
C SER A 420 -15.64 -0.62 11.86
N ALA A 421 -16.31 0.30 11.16
CA ALA A 421 -17.66 0.07 10.63
C ALA A 421 -17.70 -0.92 9.44
N PHE A 422 -16.57 -1.13 8.76
CA PHE A 422 -16.41 -2.14 7.69
C PHE A 422 -15.91 -3.50 8.21
N ILE A 423 -15.16 -3.51 9.32
CA ILE A 423 -14.60 -4.65 10.05
C ILE A 423 -15.69 -5.23 10.97
N GLU A 424 -16.56 -4.40 11.56
CA GLU A 424 -17.77 -4.86 12.24
C GLU A 424 -18.82 -5.40 11.25
N ASN A 425 -18.75 -5.03 9.97
CA ASN A 425 -19.69 -5.51 8.96
C ASN A 425 -19.05 -6.40 7.89
N GLN A 426 -17.89 -6.98 8.17
CA GLN A 426 -17.42 -8.20 7.52
C GLN A 426 -17.18 -9.26 8.60
N PHE A 427 -18.29 -9.68 9.21
CA PHE A 427 -18.37 -10.99 9.84
C PHE A 427 -17.86 -12.03 8.84
N GLN A 428 -16.85 -12.80 9.27
CA GLN A 428 -16.43 -14.03 8.62
C GLN A 428 -17.63 -14.96 8.51
N PHE A 429 -18.24 -15.07 7.32
CA PHE A 429 -19.03 -16.25 6.99
C PHE A 429 -18.08 -17.39 6.62
N ALA A 430 -17.45 -17.95 7.65
CA ALA A 430 -16.93 -19.31 7.57
C ALA A 430 -18.09 -20.24 8.02
N GLU A 431 -19.16 -20.33 7.23
CA GLU A 431 -20.24 -21.28 7.49
C GLU A 431 -19.80 -22.68 7.05
N MET A 432 -19.36 -23.51 7.98
CA MET A 432 -19.24 -24.92 7.67
C MET A 432 -20.63 -25.57 7.73
N ASN A 433 -21.21 -25.81 6.56
CA ASN A 433 -22.49 -26.50 6.39
C ASN A 433 -22.28 -28.03 6.46
N ILE A 434 -22.74 -28.65 7.53
CA ILE A 434 -22.69 -30.11 7.73
C ILE A 434 -24.06 -30.69 7.40
N GLN A 435 -24.13 -31.58 6.42
CA GLN A 435 -25.36 -32.33 6.14
C GLN A 435 -25.48 -33.51 7.13
N HIS A 436 -26.56 -33.54 7.89
CA HIS A 436 -26.91 -34.69 8.72
C HIS A 436 -27.54 -35.78 7.86
N LYS A 437 -27.02 -37.01 7.99
CA LYS A 437 -27.45 -38.20 7.24
C LYS A 437 -27.95 -39.33 8.16
N GLY A 438 -28.62 -39.00 9.26
CA GLY A 438 -29.23 -39.97 10.19
C GLY A 438 -28.30 -40.52 11.28
N ASN A 439 -27.06 -40.06 11.40
CA ASN A 439 -26.12 -40.51 12.44
C ASN A 439 -25.52 -39.33 13.22
N ALA A 440 -25.96 -39.16 14.47
CA ALA A 440 -25.58 -38.02 15.31
C ALA A 440 -24.10 -38.02 15.70
N ASP A 441 -23.50 -39.18 15.97
CA ASP A 441 -22.09 -39.28 16.37
C ASP A 441 -21.14 -38.87 15.23
N LYS A 442 -21.46 -39.26 13.99
CA LYS A 442 -20.73 -38.80 12.79
C LYS A 442 -20.87 -37.30 12.59
N THR A 443 -22.07 -36.75 12.81
CA THR A 443 -22.29 -35.30 12.74
C THR A 443 -21.49 -34.57 13.81
N LEU A 444 -21.47 -35.05 15.06
CA LEU A 444 -20.67 -34.47 16.15
C LEU A 444 -19.15 -34.54 15.85
N ALA A 445 -18.67 -35.63 15.25
CA ALA A 445 -17.27 -35.75 14.84
C ALA A 445 -16.87 -34.69 13.79
N LEU A 446 -17.77 -34.40 12.84
CA LEU A 446 -17.58 -33.33 11.85
C LEU A 446 -17.62 -31.94 12.48
N VAL A 447 -18.52 -31.70 13.44
CA VAL A 447 -18.57 -30.45 14.21
C VAL A 447 -17.27 -30.23 14.98
N ARG A 448 -16.76 -31.25 15.69
CA ARG A 448 -15.47 -31.20 16.40
C ARG A 448 -14.30 -30.94 15.45
N ARG A 449 -14.34 -31.50 14.23
CA ARG A 449 -13.35 -31.23 13.20
C ARG A 449 -13.42 -29.76 12.74
N ALA A 450 -14.62 -29.21 12.55
CA ALA A 450 -14.82 -27.80 12.22
C ALA A 450 -14.17 -26.89 13.26
N VAL A 451 -14.46 -27.13 14.54
CA VAL A 451 -13.95 -26.29 15.63
C VAL A 451 -12.42 -26.34 15.70
N ARG A 452 -11.82 -27.54 15.57
CA ARG A 452 -10.35 -27.66 15.48
C ARG A 452 -9.72 -26.96 14.27
N MET A 453 -10.50 -26.78 13.20
CA MET A 453 -10.08 -26.03 12.00
C MET A 453 -10.31 -24.51 12.15
N GLY A 454 -10.79 -24.04 13.30
CA GLY A 454 -10.97 -22.61 13.58
C GLY A 454 -12.35 -22.05 13.20
N TYR A 455 -13.31 -22.89 12.84
CA TYR A 455 -14.69 -22.46 12.56
C TYR A 455 -15.43 -22.19 13.87
N ASP A 456 -15.91 -20.95 14.04
CA ASP A 456 -16.69 -20.49 15.19
C ASP A 456 -18.20 -20.48 14.94
N CYS A 457 -18.64 -20.77 13.71
CA CYS A 457 -20.05 -20.94 13.33
C CYS A 457 -20.25 -22.20 12.49
N VAL A 458 -21.13 -23.10 12.92
CA VAL A 458 -21.45 -24.35 12.20
C VAL A 458 -22.96 -24.50 12.02
N VAL A 459 -23.38 -24.91 10.82
CA VAL A 459 -24.80 -25.17 10.52
C VAL A 459 -24.99 -26.64 10.20
N ILE A 460 -25.92 -27.30 10.91
CA ILE A 460 -26.31 -28.69 10.63
C ILE A 460 -27.61 -28.71 9.84
N ASN A 461 -27.56 -29.21 8.61
CA ASN A 461 -28.70 -29.32 7.71
C ASN A 461 -29.27 -30.74 7.72
N THR A 462 -30.58 -30.88 7.97
CA THR A 462 -31.32 -32.15 7.85
C THR A 462 -32.25 -32.08 6.65
N ASP A 463 -32.01 -32.88 5.61
CA ASP A 463 -32.85 -32.89 4.42
C ASP A 463 -34.07 -33.79 4.62
N ILE A 464 -35.28 -33.26 4.41
CA ILE A 464 -36.56 -34.02 4.51
C ILE A 464 -36.70 -35.05 3.37
N GLY A 465 -35.84 -34.99 2.34
CA GLY A 465 -35.93 -35.82 1.14
C GLY A 465 -35.56 -37.29 1.29
N ASP A 466 -34.90 -37.70 2.38
CA ASP A 466 -34.35 -39.07 2.51
C ASP A 466 -35.10 -39.92 3.57
N ILE A 467 -36.06 -39.35 4.30
CA ILE A 467 -36.86 -40.09 5.31
C ILE A 467 -38.04 -40.84 4.66
N ASN A 468 -38.52 -40.39 3.51
CA ASN A 468 -39.65 -40.99 2.80
C ASN A 468 -39.34 -42.32 2.08
N GLN A 469 -38.08 -42.80 2.08
CA GLN A 469 -37.72 -44.09 1.49
C GLN A 469 -37.76 -45.27 2.48
N SER A 470 -37.92 -45.02 3.79
CA SER A 470 -37.74 -46.06 4.81
C SER A 470 -39.03 -46.58 5.47
N ILE A 471 -40.21 -46.03 5.12
CA ILE A 471 -41.49 -46.43 5.73
C ILE A 471 -42.25 -47.46 4.87
N GLU A 472 -41.93 -47.61 3.59
CA GLU A 472 -42.58 -48.62 2.73
C GLU A 472 -42.06 -50.05 2.97
N ASP A 473 -40.83 -50.23 3.48
CA ASP A 473 -40.23 -51.56 3.69
C ASP A 473 -40.67 -52.26 4.99
N VAL A 474 -41.30 -51.55 5.93
CA VAL A 474 -41.73 -52.12 7.23
C VAL A 474 -43.14 -52.74 7.16
N LEU A 475 -43.90 -52.53 6.07
CA LEU A 475 -45.30 -52.98 5.95
C LEU A 475 -45.53 -54.11 4.93
N GLN A 476 -44.48 -54.72 4.38
CA GLN A 476 -44.58 -55.85 3.42
C GLN A 476 -44.38 -57.25 4.02
N GLU A 477 -44.56 -57.44 5.33
CA GLU A 477 -44.64 -58.77 5.95
C GLU A 477 -46.05 -59.09 6.47
N SER A 478 -47.06 -59.07 5.59
CA SER A 478 -48.23 -59.94 5.76
C SER A 478 -49.17 -59.83 4.56
N SER A 479 -49.38 -60.97 3.90
CA SER A 479 -50.52 -61.38 3.05
C SER A 479 -50.23 -61.57 1.56
N ASN A 480 -50.13 -62.85 1.19
CA ASN A 480 -50.27 -63.39 -0.16
C ASN A 480 -51.69 -63.16 -0.71
N GLU A 481 -51.82 -62.52 -1.88
CA GLU A 481 -52.78 -62.87 -2.96
C GLU A 481 -52.66 -61.91 -4.17
N GLU A 482 -53.05 -62.39 -5.35
CA GLU A 482 -52.90 -61.79 -6.69
C GLU A 482 -53.54 -60.39 -6.89
N PRO A 483 -53.12 -59.60 -7.90
CA PRO A 483 -53.40 -58.16 -7.94
C PRO A 483 -54.70 -57.80 -8.70
N PRO A 484 -55.58 -56.95 -8.15
CA PRO A 484 -56.58 -56.25 -8.96
C PRO A 484 -56.21 -54.78 -9.24
N LYS A 485 -56.62 -54.33 -10.43
CA LYS A 485 -56.32 -53.02 -11.03
C LYS A 485 -57.03 -51.85 -10.34
N LYS A 486 -56.23 -50.79 -10.11
CA LYS A 486 -56.55 -49.34 -10.04
C LYS A 486 -57.74 -48.87 -9.19
N LYS A 487 -57.41 -48.16 -8.10
CA LYS A 487 -57.88 -46.79 -7.78
C LYS A 487 -56.94 -46.13 -6.77
N LYS A 488 -56.14 -45.13 -7.18
CA LYS A 488 -55.36 -44.30 -6.24
C LYS A 488 -56.34 -43.46 -5.42
N LYS A 489 -56.66 -43.90 -4.19
CA LYS A 489 -57.09 -42.98 -3.14
C LYS A 489 -55.93 -42.03 -2.88
N LYS A 490 -56.12 -40.73 -3.12
CA LYS A 490 -55.24 -39.69 -2.57
C LYS A 490 -55.46 -39.68 -1.06
N GLY A 491 -54.68 -40.47 -0.32
CA GLY A 491 -54.47 -40.19 1.10
C GLY A 491 -53.75 -38.85 1.21
N LYS A 492 -54.22 -37.97 2.11
CA LYS A 492 -53.42 -36.81 2.54
C LYS A 492 -52.11 -37.37 3.13
N ARG A 493 -50.99 -37.12 2.45
CA ARG A 493 -49.67 -37.24 3.09
C ARG A 493 -49.55 -36.04 4.02
N GLU A 494 -49.63 -36.27 5.32
CA GLU A 494 -49.15 -35.27 6.28
C GLU A 494 -47.62 -35.27 6.17
N ASN A 495 -47.06 -34.14 5.76
CA ASN A 495 -45.62 -33.91 5.77
C ASN A 495 -45.19 -33.70 7.22
N ILE A 496 -44.88 -34.78 7.94
CA ILE A 496 -44.31 -34.67 9.27
C ILE A 496 -42.86 -34.19 9.11
N ILE A 497 -42.59 -32.97 9.58
CA ILE A 497 -41.24 -32.40 9.62
C ILE A 497 -40.54 -33.02 10.84
N PRO A 498 -39.40 -33.72 10.68
CA PRO A 498 -38.66 -34.27 11.80
C PRO A 498 -38.01 -33.14 12.62
N ASP A 499 -37.89 -33.34 13.93
CA ASP A 499 -37.19 -32.40 14.79
C ASP A 499 -35.72 -32.23 14.38
N PRO A 500 -35.14 -31.02 14.49
CA PRO A 500 -33.73 -30.80 14.20
C PRO A 500 -32.84 -31.66 15.09
N VAL A 501 -31.86 -32.31 14.48
CA VAL A 501 -30.95 -33.24 15.18
C VAL A 501 -30.25 -32.53 16.32
N GLN A 502 -30.39 -33.08 17.53
CA GLN A 502 -29.73 -32.54 18.70
C GLN A 502 -28.29 -33.04 18.79
N ILE A 503 -27.34 -32.12 18.68
CA ILE A 503 -25.94 -32.36 19.00
C ILE A 503 -25.63 -31.70 20.34
N ASP A 504 -25.08 -32.48 21.25
CA ASP A 504 -24.62 -32.03 22.55
C ASP A 504 -23.33 -31.21 22.39
N VAL A 505 -23.45 -29.89 22.53
CA VAL A 505 -22.35 -28.92 22.35
C VAL A 505 -21.33 -29.00 23.49
N SER A 506 -21.73 -29.49 24.67
CA SER A 506 -20.80 -29.67 25.81
C SER A 506 -19.66 -30.66 25.49
N LYS A 507 -19.86 -31.48 24.45
CA LYS A 507 -18.89 -32.45 23.95
C LYS A 507 -17.92 -31.86 22.91
N VAL A 508 -17.92 -30.55 22.67
CA VAL A 508 -17.05 -29.86 21.71
C VAL A 508 -16.10 -28.95 22.50
N ASN A 509 -14.79 -29.14 22.33
CA ASN A 509 -13.80 -28.28 22.98
C ASN A 509 -13.65 -26.97 22.18
N THR A 510 -13.99 -25.84 22.79
CA THR A 510 -13.96 -24.49 22.20
C THR A 510 -12.86 -23.60 22.77
N ALA A 511 -12.00 -24.13 23.65
CA ALA A 511 -10.99 -23.33 24.37
C ALA A 511 -10.07 -22.55 23.41
N ASP A 512 -9.64 -23.16 22.31
CA ASP A 512 -8.78 -22.50 21.32
C ASP A 512 -9.49 -21.35 20.58
N LEU A 513 -10.83 -21.44 20.42
CA LEU A 513 -11.63 -20.35 19.86
C LEU A 513 -11.80 -19.22 20.88
N GLU A 514 -12.00 -19.55 22.15
CA GLU A 514 -12.15 -18.57 23.23
C GLU A 514 -10.86 -17.79 23.49
N VAL A 515 -9.70 -18.47 23.45
CA VAL A 515 -8.37 -17.83 23.49
C VAL A 515 -8.17 -16.89 22.30
N ALA A 516 -8.77 -17.20 21.15
CA ALA A 516 -8.79 -16.34 19.97
C ALA A 516 -9.90 -15.27 19.99
N GLY A 517 -10.62 -15.09 21.11
CA GLY A 517 -11.69 -14.09 21.27
C GLY A 517 -13.00 -14.42 20.55
N LYS A 518 -13.20 -15.68 20.13
CA LYS A 518 -14.38 -16.13 19.37
C LYS A 518 -15.32 -16.97 20.23
N LYS A 519 -16.64 -16.82 20.02
CA LYS A 519 -17.67 -17.64 20.67
C LYS A 519 -18.26 -18.64 19.67
N PHE A 520 -18.20 -19.92 20.00
CA PHE A 520 -18.76 -20.98 19.16
C PHE A 520 -20.29 -20.90 19.09
N ARG A 521 -20.84 -20.98 17.88
CA ARG A 521 -22.28 -20.95 17.60
C ARG A 521 -22.66 -22.14 16.71
N LEU A 522 -23.69 -22.87 17.11
CA LEU A 522 -24.22 -24.02 16.36
C LEU A 522 -25.68 -23.77 15.98
N TYR A 523 -25.97 -23.76 14.69
CA TYR A 523 -27.32 -23.63 14.15
C TYR A 523 -27.80 -24.96 13.57
N ARG A 524 -29.11 -25.20 13.62
CA ARG A 524 -29.75 -26.42 13.11
C ARG A 524 -30.87 -26.02 12.16
N LEU A 525 -30.88 -26.61 10.98
CA LEU A 525 -31.85 -26.28 9.95
C LEU A 525 -32.42 -27.57 9.35
N VAL A 526 -33.75 -27.65 9.25
CA VAL A 526 -34.46 -28.73 8.55
C VAL A 526 -34.90 -28.18 7.18
N ILE A 527 -34.51 -28.86 6.11
CA ILE A 527 -34.66 -28.37 4.73
C ILE A 527 -35.64 -29.26 3.96
N ASP A 528 -36.75 -28.66 3.50
CA ASP A 528 -37.55 -29.25 2.44
C ASP A 528 -36.89 -28.97 1.07
N LYS A 529 -36.53 -30.05 0.35
CA LYS A 529 -35.94 -29.96 -1.00
C LYS A 529 -36.85 -29.21 -1.99
N SER A 530 -38.17 -29.10 -1.73
CA SER A 530 -39.14 -28.41 -2.58
C SER A 530 -39.04 -26.87 -2.56
N LEU A 531 -38.36 -26.26 -1.57
CA LEU A 531 -38.30 -24.80 -1.37
C LEU A 531 -36.96 -24.15 -1.77
N ARG A 532 -36.11 -24.85 -2.55
CA ARG A 532 -34.75 -24.40 -2.93
C ARG A 532 -34.67 -23.02 -3.60
N ASN A 533 -35.72 -22.56 -4.28
CA ASN A 533 -35.73 -21.27 -4.97
C ASN A 533 -36.07 -20.08 -4.05
N ALA A 534 -36.94 -20.28 -3.04
CA ALA A 534 -37.21 -19.26 -2.03
C ALA A 534 -35.96 -18.99 -1.16
N LYS A 535 -35.16 -20.03 -0.91
CA LYS A 535 -33.86 -19.93 -0.21
C LYS A 535 -32.85 -19.02 -0.92
N LYS A 536 -32.79 -19.03 -2.27
CA LYS A 536 -31.90 -18.13 -3.03
C LYS A 536 -32.32 -16.67 -2.98
N ALA A 537 -33.62 -16.40 -2.74
CA ALA A 537 -34.13 -15.03 -2.66
C ALA A 537 -33.88 -14.38 -1.29
N LEU A 538 -34.05 -15.13 -0.18
CA LEU A 538 -33.80 -14.62 1.18
C LEU A 538 -32.30 -14.39 1.44
N LEU A 539 -31.45 -15.38 1.12
CA LEU A 539 -29.99 -15.26 1.29
C LEU A 539 -29.38 -14.16 0.40
N ARG A 540 -29.97 -13.88 -0.78
CA ARG A 540 -29.54 -12.75 -1.62
C ARG A 540 -29.97 -11.39 -1.08
N ALA A 541 -31.10 -11.30 -0.38
CA ALA A 541 -31.60 -10.05 0.20
C ALA A 541 -30.76 -9.62 1.42
N GLU A 542 -30.34 -10.55 2.28
CA GLU A 542 -29.40 -10.26 3.37
C GLU A 542 -27.98 -9.94 2.85
N SER A 543 -27.52 -10.61 1.79
CA SER A 543 -26.17 -10.40 1.24
C SER A 543 -25.90 -9.01 0.63
N ARG A 544 -26.91 -8.15 0.45
CA ARG A 544 -26.79 -6.84 -0.25
C ARG A 544 -26.93 -5.58 0.62
N LYS A 545 -27.03 -5.65 1.95
CA LYS A 545 -27.11 -4.47 2.85
C LYS A 545 -28.07 -3.33 2.39
N THR A 546 -29.25 -3.65 1.84
CA THR A 546 -30.25 -2.60 1.50
C THR A 546 -31.33 -2.35 2.56
N LEU A 547 -31.16 -2.84 3.80
CA LEU A 547 -31.98 -2.42 4.93
C LEU A 547 -31.07 -1.90 6.04
N LYS A 548 -30.87 -0.57 6.05
CA LYS A 548 -30.45 0.12 7.27
C LYS A 548 -31.61 0.01 8.27
N GLY A 549 -31.36 -0.69 9.37
CA GLY A 549 -32.36 -0.93 10.43
C GLY A 549 -33.19 -2.17 10.15
N ALA A 550 -33.11 -3.16 11.03
CA ALA A 550 -34.10 -4.23 11.08
C ALA A 550 -35.46 -3.58 11.36
N MET A 551 -36.44 -3.78 10.48
CA MET A 551 -37.79 -3.29 10.68
C MET A 551 -38.67 -4.48 11.07
N VAL A 552 -39.32 -4.40 12.23
CA VAL A 552 -40.29 -5.39 12.68
C VAL A 552 -41.59 -5.12 11.93
N VAL A 553 -41.86 -5.95 10.92
CA VAL A 553 -43.11 -5.88 10.13
C VAL A 553 -44.12 -6.81 10.80
N THR A 554 -45.15 -6.22 11.40
CA THR A 554 -46.20 -7.00 12.10
C THR A 554 -47.47 -7.15 11.26
N SER A 555 -47.66 -6.27 10.27
CA SER A 555 -48.77 -6.29 9.31
C SER A 555 -48.32 -5.96 7.88
N ALA A 556 -49.12 -6.31 6.89
CA ALA A 556 -48.80 -6.11 5.47
C ALA A 556 -48.87 -4.64 5.00
N GLU A 557 -49.39 -3.75 5.86
CA GLU A 557 -49.48 -2.31 5.65
C GLU A 557 -48.19 -1.58 6.08
N ASP A 558 -47.36 -2.23 6.92
CA ASP A 558 -46.09 -1.69 7.41
C ASP A 558 -44.96 -1.79 6.37
N ILE A 559 -45.21 -2.41 5.21
CA ILE A 559 -44.20 -2.65 4.16
C ILE A 559 -44.01 -1.38 3.33
N PRO A 560 -42.77 -0.85 3.17
CA PRO A 560 -42.52 0.34 2.38
C PRO A 560 -42.99 0.20 0.94
N SER A 561 -43.58 1.25 0.38
CA SER A 561 -44.26 1.24 -0.92
C SER A 561 -43.41 0.74 -2.11
N HIS A 562 -42.09 0.86 -2.03
CA HIS A 562 -41.14 0.39 -3.05
C HIS A 562 -40.89 -1.13 -3.03
N LEU A 563 -41.32 -1.86 -1.98
CA LEU A 563 -41.22 -3.32 -1.85
C LEU A 563 -42.55 -4.05 -2.12
N VAL A 564 -43.60 -3.31 -2.48
CA VAL A 564 -44.98 -3.79 -2.69
C VAL A 564 -45.08 -4.90 -3.76
N ASN A 565 -44.15 -4.96 -4.72
CA ASN A 565 -44.14 -5.99 -5.76
C ASN A 565 -43.79 -7.41 -5.24
N ARG A 566 -43.39 -7.56 -3.97
CA ARG A 566 -43.11 -8.86 -3.32
C ARG A 566 -44.11 -9.21 -2.22
N LYS A 567 -45.20 -8.45 -2.11
CA LYS A 567 -46.21 -8.58 -1.05
C LYS A 567 -46.87 -9.96 -1.03
N SER A 568 -47.20 -10.52 -2.19
CA SER A 568 -47.85 -11.84 -2.32
C SER A 568 -46.94 -13.01 -1.91
N GLU A 569 -45.62 -12.88 -2.06
CA GLU A 569 -44.65 -13.90 -1.69
C GLU A 569 -44.36 -13.88 -0.17
N LEU A 570 -44.37 -12.69 0.43
CA LEU A 570 -44.28 -12.50 1.88
C LEU A 570 -45.56 -12.94 2.62
N GLU A 571 -46.74 -12.65 2.06
CA GLU A 571 -48.03 -13.13 2.60
C GLU A 571 -48.12 -14.66 2.58
N ARG A 572 -47.53 -15.31 1.57
CA ARG A 572 -47.40 -16.78 1.50
C ARG A 572 -46.43 -17.37 2.53
N LEU A 573 -45.43 -16.61 2.97
CA LEU A 573 -44.49 -17.02 4.01
C LEU A 573 -45.07 -16.82 5.41
N MET A 574 -45.77 -15.69 5.64
CA MET A 574 -46.40 -15.38 6.93
C MET A 574 -47.66 -16.20 7.24
N SER A 575 -48.25 -16.85 6.23
CA SER A 575 -49.36 -17.78 6.39
C SER A 575 -48.94 -19.19 6.82
N VAL A 576 -47.64 -19.45 6.93
CA VAL A 576 -47.07 -20.70 7.47
C VAL A 576 -46.82 -20.49 8.97
N PRO A 577 -47.60 -21.13 9.88
CA PRO A 577 -47.49 -20.93 11.33
C PRO A 577 -46.07 -21.12 11.87
N GLU A 578 -45.31 -22.04 11.30
CA GLU A 578 -43.95 -22.40 11.72
C GLU A 578 -42.89 -21.37 11.33
N PHE A 579 -43.13 -20.52 10.32
CA PHE A 579 -42.18 -19.45 9.96
C PHE A 579 -42.23 -18.29 10.97
N ARG A 580 -43.36 -18.13 11.66
CA ARG A 580 -43.56 -17.16 12.74
C ARG A 580 -42.77 -17.50 14.01
N ALA A 581 -42.34 -18.76 14.16
CA ALA A 581 -41.64 -19.30 15.33
C ALA A 581 -40.12 -19.44 15.16
N GLN A 582 -39.54 -19.15 13.99
CA GLN A 582 -38.10 -19.35 13.71
C GLN A 582 -37.17 -18.20 14.17
N LEU A 583 -37.65 -17.31 15.04
CA LEU A 583 -36.86 -16.25 15.70
C LEU A 583 -36.95 -16.40 17.22
N GLU A 584 -36.51 -17.54 17.76
CA GLU A 584 -36.18 -17.63 19.19
C GLU A 584 -34.72 -18.05 19.37
N VAL A 585 -33.99 -17.24 20.13
CA VAL A 585 -32.62 -17.50 20.56
C VAL A 585 -32.66 -18.55 21.67
N VAL A 586 -32.01 -19.70 21.47
CA VAL A 586 -31.85 -20.68 22.54
C VAL A 586 -30.57 -20.35 23.32
N GLU A 587 -30.72 -19.73 24.50
CA GLU A 587 -29.62 -19.54 25.44
C GLU A 587 -29.47 -20.77 26.36
N GLY A 588 -28.23 -21.22 26.58
CA GLY A 588 -27.93 -22.33 27.51
C GLY A 588 -27.99 -21.88 28.98
N PRO A 589 -28.11 -22.80 29.94
CA PRO A 589 -28.36 -22.44 31.34
C PRO A 589 -27.16 -21.70 31.94
N SER A 590 -27.40 -20.48 32.43
CA SER A 590 -26.45 -19.71 33.22
C SER A 590 -26.35 -20.27 34.64
N LYS A 591 -25.12 -20.45 35.11
CA LYS A 591 -24.82 -20.52 36.54
C LYS A 591 -24.61 -19.10 37.06
N ASP A 592 -25.15 -18.86 38.24
CA ASP A 592 -24.85 -17.78 39.19
C ASP A 592 -25.35 -16.38 38.85
N SER A 593 -26.45 -16.01 39.52
CA SER A 593 -26.57 -14.73 40.22
C SER A 593 -27.69 -14.79 41.26
N GLU A 594 -27.30 -14.97 42.53
CA GLU A 594 -28.13 -14.66 43.69
C GLU A 594 -28.48 -13.15 43.68
N GLU A 595 -29.76 -12.84 43.88
CA GLU A 595 -30.27 -11.49 44.09
C GLU A 595 -29.87 -10.96 45.48
N PRO A 596 -29.77 -9.63 45.62
CA PRO A 596 -30.25 -8.99 46.83
C PRO A 596 -31.43 -8.09 46.49
N SER A 597 -32.59 -8.48 47.02
CA SER A 597 -33.80 -7.67 47.14
C SER A 597 -33.51 -6.33 47.82
N LYS A 598 -33.91 -5.24 47.18
CA LYS A 598 -34.26 -4.00 47.88
C LYS A 598 -35.76 -4.04 48.13
N ASP A 599 -36.16 -3.90 49.38
CA ASP A 599 -37.34 -3.09 49.70
C ASP A 599 -37.37 -2.62 51.16
N VAL A 600 -37.59 -1.31 51.27
CA VAL A 600 -38.52 -0.63 52.19
C VAL A 600 -38.08 -0.24 53.62
N ASP A 601 -38.11 1.09 53.80
CA ASP A 601 -38.44 1.91 54.98
C ASP A 601 -37.60 1.92 56.27
N LYS A 602 -37.29 3.18 56.64
CA LYS A 602 -36.83 3.78 57.91
C LYS A 602 -35.33 3.83 58.18
#